data_AF-A0A520RXG4-F1
#
_entry.id   AF-A0A520RXG4-F1
#
_cell.length_a   1.000
_cell.length_b   1.000
_cell.length_c   1.000
_cell.angle_alpha   90.00
_cell.angle_beta   90.00
_cell.angle_gamma   90.00
#
_symmetry.space_group_name_H-M   'P 1'
#
loop_
_entity.id
_entity.type
_entity.pdbx_description
1 polymer ?
#
loop_
_entity_poly.entity_id
_entity_poly.type
_entity_poly.pdbx_seq_one_letter_code
_entity_poly.pdbx_strand_id
1 'polypeptide(L)'
;FNYADEISRLGEPTDREEWGMTPQTVNAYYNPSFNEIVFPAGILQPPFFDPAADLAVNYGGIGAVIGHEMGHGFDDQGSKSDWQGVQRNWWTDEDRANFEALADALAEQYSAFEPVPGYFIDGRFTLGENIGDVGGLSLAYRAYKMALNGEEAPVIEGLTGDQRFFLAWAQVWRRKYREDALIQRLTTDPHSPSEFRVNGVVRNFDEWYEAFDVQPEDKLYLAPQDRIRIW
;
A
#
# COMPACT_ATOMS: atom_id res chain seq x y z
N PHE A 1 12.19 -27.17 -5.22
CA PHE A 1 13.42 -27.33 -4.44
C PHE A 1 13.18 -27.55 -2.94
N ASN A 2 11.98 -27.30 -2.38
CA ASN A 2 11.69 -27.54 -0.95
C ASN A 2 10.76 -28.72 -0.66
N TYR A 3 10.43 -29.55 -1.64
CA TYR A 3 9.36 -30.57 -1.50
C TYR A 3 9.50 -31.50 -0.29
N ALA A 4 10.71 -32.01 -0.02
CA ALA A 4 10.92 -32.90 1.12
C ALA A 4 10.77 -32.18 2.46
N ASP A 5 11.21 -30.93 2.54
CA ASP A 5 11.07 -30.08 3.73
C ASP A 5 9.60 -29.77 4.00
N GLU A 6 8.85 -29.31 2.98
CA GLU A 6 7.41 -29.05 3.06
C GLU A 6 6.61 -30.29 3.51
N ILE A 7 6.92 -31.45 2.96
CA ILE A 7 6.27 -32.71 3.35
C ILE A 7 6.60 -33.09 4.79
N SER A 8 7.81 -32.79 5.28
CA SER A 8 8.22 -33.12 6.65
C SER A 8 7.46 -32.34 7.71
N ARG A 9 6.82 -31.22 7.35
CA ARG A 9 6.01 -30.38 8.26
C ARG A 9 4.61 -30.93 8.49
N LEU A 10 4.14 -31.89 7.69
CA LEU A 10 2.79 -32.44 7.83
C LEU A 10 2.63 -33.19 9.15
N GLY A 11 1.70 -32.73 9.99
CA GLY A 11 1.43 -33.33 11.30
C GLY A 11 2.25 -32.74 12.45
N GLU A 12 3.20 -31.86 12.15
CA GLU A 12 3.96 -31.11 13.14
C GLU A 12 3.24 -29.78 13.49
N PRO A 13 3.49 -29.20 14.68
CA PRO A 13 3.03 -27.86 15.00
C PRO A 13 3.61 -26.81 14.04
N THR A 14 2.87 -25.73 13.79
CA THR A 14 3.38 -24.63 12.98
C THR A 14 4.50 -23.88 13.70
N ASP A 15 5.56 -23.53 12.97
CA ASP A 15 6.68 -22.73 13.48
C ASP A 15 6.40 -21.23 13.28
N ARG A 16 6.33 -20.48 14.38
CA ARG A 16 6.12 -19.02 14.35
C ARG A 16 7.41 -18.21 14.28
N GLU A 17 8.56 -18.87 14.38
CA GLU A 17 9.88 -18.22 14.21
C GLU A 17 10.34 -18.25 12.76
N GLU A 18 9.64 -19.00 11.89
CA GLU A 18 9.97 -19.10 10.47
C GLU A 18 9.66 -17.80 9.71
N TRP A 19 10.60 -17.39 8.85
CA TRP A 19 10.45 -16.23 7.97
C TRP A 19 10.21 -16.67 6.53
N GLY A 20 9.26 -16.02 5.85
CA GLY A 20 8.97 -16.26 4.42
C GLY A 20 9.98 -15.62 3.47
N MET A 21 10.89 -14.77 3.96
CA MET A 21 11.90 -14.08 3.16
C MET A 21 13.25 -14.06 3.86
N THR A 22 14.32 -14.14 3.07
CA THR A 22 15.68 -13.94 3.57
C THR A 22 15.95 -12.49 3.96
N PRO A 23 16.83 -12.20 4.93
CA PRO A 23 17.12 -10.82 5.36
C PRO A 23 17.59 -9.87 4.26
N GLN A 24 18.28 -10.37 3.22
CA GLN A 24 18.77 -9.57 2.10
C GLN A 24 17.72 -9.27 1.02
N THR A 25 16.50 -9.81 1.13
CA THR A 25 15.42 -9.53 0.19
C THR A 25 14.97 -8.08 0.34
N VAL A 26 14.85 -7.35 -0.76
CA VAL A 26 14.29 -5.99 -0.78
C VAL A 26 12.78 -6.12 -1.05
N ASN A 27 12.02 -6.41 -0.01
CA ASN A 27 10.57 -6.51 -0.02
C ASN A 27 10.02 -6.43 1.42
N ALA A 28 8.71 -6.48 1.60
CA ALA A 28 8.05 -6.71 2.88
C ALA A 28 6.88 -7.70 2.67
N TYR A 29 6.28 -8.19 3.77
CA TYR A 29 5.07 -9.00 3.67
C TYR A 29 4.22 -8.98 4.95
N TYR A 30 2.93 -9.27 4.77
CA TYR A 30 1.99 -9.70 5.80
C TYR A 30 1.72 -11.20 5.69
N ASN A 31 1.68 -11.89 6.83
CA ASN A 31 1.26 -13.28 6.91
C ASN A 31 -0.04 -13.39 7.74
N PRO A 32 -1.18 -13.74 7.10
CA PRO A 32 -2.48 -13.77 7.76
C PRO A 32 -2.57 -14.86 8.82
N SER A 33 -1.89 -15.99 8.67
CA SER A 33 -2.00 -17.12 9.61
C SER A 33 -1.38 -16.81 10.97
N PHE A 34 -0.35 -15.97 11.02
CA PHE A 34 0.27 -15.54 12.28
C PHE A 34 -0.04 -14.10 12.66
N ASN A 35 -0.77 -13.38 11.80
CA ASN A 35 -1.07 -11.97 11.95
C ASN A 35 0.20 -11.15 12.23
N GLU A 36 1.18 -11.31 11.34
CA GLU A 36 2.52 -10.72 11.46
C GLU A 36 2.86 -9.88 10.22
N ILE A 37 3.64 -8.82 10.44
CA ILE A 37 4.25 -8.01 9.39
C ILE A 37 5.77 -8.14 9.50
N VAL A 38 6.45 -8.30 8.37
CA VAL A 38 7.88 -8.58 8.34
C VAL A 38 8.61 -7.65 7.38
N PHE A 39 9.66 -7.03 7.89
CA PHE A 39 10.54 -6.11 7.15
C PHE A 39 11.97 -6.65 7.17
N PRO A 40 12.39 -7.41 6.15
CA PRO A 40 13.78 -7.80 5.97
C PRO A 40 14.74 -6.62 6.04
N ALA A 41 15.97 -6.85 6.49
CA ALA A 41 17.00 -5.80 6.53
C ALA A 41 17.23 -5.13 5.16
N GLY A 42 17.01 -5.86 4.06
CA GLY A 42 17.14 -5.37 2.70
C GLY A 42 16.19 -4.22 2.32
N ILE A 43 15.00 -4.09 2.91
CA ILE A 43 14.11 -2.96 2.60
C ILE A 43 14.41 -1.71 3.45
N LEU A 44 15.11 -1.87 4.59
CA LEU A 44 15.41 -0.80 5.55
C LEU A 44 16.63 0.05 5.13
N GLN A 45 16.56 0.59 3.92
CA GLN A 45 17.60 1.43 3.31
C GLN A 45 16.97 2.52 2.41
N PRO A 46 17.73 3.55 1.99
CA PRO A 46 17.22 4.54 1.06
C PRO A 46 16.78 3.89 -0.27
N PRO A 47 15.67 4.35 -0.89
CA PRO A 47 14.88 5.52 -0.51
C PRO A 47 13.76 5.25 0.51
N PHE A 48 13.61 4.04 1.04
CA PHE A 48 12.55 3.72 2.01
C PHE A 48 12.84 4.30 3.38
N PHE A 49 14.06 4.09 3.88
CA PHE A 49 14.48 4.53 5.21
C PHE A 49 15.91 5.07 5.20
N ASP A 50 16.08 6.27 5.73
CA ASP A 50 17.38 6.85 6.05
C ASP A 50 17.32 7.50 7.44
N PRO A 51 18.13 7.04 8.41
CA PRO A 51 18.14 7.63 9.76
C PRO A 51 18.58 9.11 9.77
N ALA A 52 19.21 9.59 8.70
CA ALA A 52 19.61 11.00 8.55
C ALA A 52 18.61 11.85 7.74
N ALA A 53 17.58 11.25 7.12
CA ALA A 53 16.56 12.00 6.38
C ALA A 53 15.52 12.64 7.30
N ASP A 54 14.85 13.67 6.79
CA ASP A 54 13.73 14.28 7.53
C ASP A 54 12.54 13.33 7.62
N LEU A 55 11.70 13.53 8.65
CA LEU A 55 10.61 12.61 8.96
C LEU A 55 9.65 12.42 7.79
N ALA A 56 9.35 13.46 7.00
CA ALA A 56 8.43 13.35 5.89
C ALA A 56 8.86 12.27 4.89
N VAL A 57 10.17 12.17 4.61
CA VAL A 57 10.73 11.16 3.71
C VAL A 57 10.57 9.75 4.27
N ASN A 58 10.95 9.54 5.54
CA ASN A 58 10.86 8.21 6.15
C ASN A 58 9.40 7.75 6.30
N TYR A 59 8.47 8.65 6.66
CA TYR A 59 7.06 8.29 6.75
C TYR A 59 6.41 8.07 5.38
N GLY A 60 6.75 8.87 4.36
CA GLY A 60 6.26 8.64 2.99
C GLY A 60 6.88 7.43 2.29
N GLY A 61 8.08 7.01 2.74
CA GLY A 61 8.76 5.80 2.31
C GLY A 61 8.39 4.59 3.16
N ILE A 62 9.26 4.19 4.09
CA ILE A 62 9.06 2.99 4.91
C ILE A 62 7.81 3.06 5.79
N GLY A 63 7.39 4.25 6.24
CA GLY A 63 6.15 4.40 6.99
C GLY A 63 4.92 3.97 6.19
N ALA A 64 4.86 4.34 4.91
CA ALA A 64 3.80 3.92 4.00
C ALA A 64 3.85 2.40 3.74
N VAL A 65 5.04 1.81 3.61
CA VAL A 65 5.21 0.35 3.49
C VAL A 65 4.74 -0.35 4.77
N ILE A 66 5.07 0.17 5.96
CA ILE A 66 4.58 -0.39 7.23
C ILE A 66 3.06 -0.33 7.29
N GLY A 67 2.48 0.81 6.94
CA GLY A 67 1.03 0.96 6.85
C GLY A 67 0.41 -0.01 5.83
N HIS A 68 1.08 -0.26 4.71
CA HIS A 68 0.64 -1.18 3.67
C HIS A 68 0.56 -2.62 4.19
N GLU A 69 1.63 -3.11 4.83
CA GLU A 69 1.62 -4.46 5.42
C GLU A 69 0.60 -4.59 6.57
N MET A 70 0.40 -3.53 7.36
CA MET A 70 -0.70 -3.50 8.34
C MET A 70 -2.07 -3.55 7.66
N GLY A 71 -2.22 -2.86 6.54
CA GLY A 71 -3.43 -2.80 5.72
C GLY A 71 -3.85 -4.16 5.16
N HIS A 72 -2.90 -5.04 4.85
CA HIS A 72 -3.20 -6.41 4.42
C HIS A 72 -3.95 -7.24 5.45
N GLY A 73 -3.82 -6.94 6.76
CA GLY A 73 -4.66 -7.56 7.78
C GLY A 73 -6.14 -7.18 7.69
N PHE A 74 -6.46 -6.13 6.93
CA PHE A 74 -7.79 -5.57 6.80
C PHE A 74 -8.27 -5.47 5.34
N ASP A 75 -7.51 -5.94 4.36
CA ASP A 75 -7.95 -5.94 2.96
C ASP A 75 -9.12 -6.91 2.70
N ASP A 76 -9.55 -7.04 1.44
CA ASP A 76 -10.71 -7.85 1.07
C ASP A 76 -10.58 -9.34 1.43
N GLN A 77 -9.36 -9.85 1.63
CA GLN A 77 -9.09 -11.22 2.09
C GLN A 77 -8.64 -11.25 3.56
N GLY A 78 -7.74 -10.38 3.98
CA GLY A 78 -7.24 -10.29 5.35
C GLY A 78 -8.34 -10.02 6.36
N SER A 79 -9.30 -9.15 6.01
CA SER A 79 -10.46 -8.85 6.86
C SER A 79 -11.38 -10.05 7.14
N LYS A 80 -11.15 -11.22 6.54
CA LYS A 80 -11.88 -12.46 6.79
C LYS A 80 -11.24 -13.34 7.87
N SER A 81 -10.08 -12.93 8.39
CA SER A 81 -9.36 -13.63 9.47
C SER A 81 -9.38 -12.80 10.74
N ASP A 82 -9.53 -13.45 11.89
CA ASP A 82 -9.46 -12.78 13.20
C ASP A 82 -8.00 -12.52 13.63
N TRP A 83 -7.84 -11.88 14.79
CA TRP A 83 -6.53 -11.54 15.37
C TRP A 83 -5.62 -12.76 15.64
N GLN A 84 -6.16 -13.98 15.66
CA GLN A 84 -5.40 -15.22 15.83
C GLN A 84 -4.98 -15.84 14.48
N GLY A 85 -5.34 -15.21 13.36
CA GLY A 85 -5.11 -15.73 12.01
C GLY A 85 -6.10 -16.81 11.58
N VAL A 86 -7.25 -16.91 12.27
CA VAL A 86 -8.28 -17.90 11.95
C VAL A 86 -9.35 -17.27 11.07
N GLN A 87 -9.62 -17.88 9.92
CA GLN A 87 -10.70 -17.43 9.03
C GLN A 87 -12.06 -17.58 9.72
N ARG A 88 -12.73 -16.45 9.99
CA ARG A 88 -14.09 -16.37 10.53
C ARG A 88 -14.65 -14.97 10.34
N ASN A 89 -15.97 -14.86 10.26
CA ASN A 89 -16.60 -13.55 10.24
C ASN A 89 -16.57 -12.92 11.66
N TRP A 90 -15.90 -11.78 11.78
CA TRP A 90 -15.86 -10.95 12.98
C TRP A 90 -16.49 -9.56 12.77
N TRP A 91 -17.16 -9.37 11.62
CA TRP A 91 -17.85 -8.15 11.23
C TRP A 91 -19.34 -8.26 11.50
N THR A 92 -20.00 -7.12 11.75
CA THR A 92 -21.45 -7.04 11.59
C THR A 92 -21.80 -7.03 10.09
N ASP A 93 -23.03 -7.41 9.74
CA ASP A 93 -23.48 -7.40 8.35
C ASP A 93 -23.47 -5.97 7.76
N GLU A 94 -23.79 -4.97 8.58
CA GLU A 94 -23.77 -3.55 8.20
C GLU A 94 -22.35 -3.07 7.89
N ASP A 95 -21.38 -3.36 8.78
CA ASP A 95 -19.99 -2.95 8.57
C ASP A 95 -19.37 -3.67 7.36
N ARG A 96 -19.72 -4.95 7.14
CA ARG A 96 -19.26 -5.70 5.96
C ARG A 96 -19.79 -5.07 4.68
N ALA A 97 -21.08 -4.72 4.63
CA ALA A 97 -21.67 -4.08 3.46
C ALA A 97 -21.05 -2.71 3.17
N ASN A 98 -20.75 -1.92 4.21
CA ASN A 98 -20.09 -0.62 4.06
C ASN A 98 -18.66 -0.77 3.52
N PHE A 99 -17.89 -1.73 4.04
CA PHE A 99 -16.55 -2.04 3.54
C PHE A 99 -16.57 -2.51 2.08
N GLU A 100 -17.48 -3.42 1.74
CA GLU A 100 -17.64 -3.91 0.36
C GLU A 100 -17.99 -2.78 -0.60
N ALA A 101 -18.86 -1.82 -0.22
CA ALA A 101 -19.19 -0.69 -1.09
C ALA A 101 -17.96 0.19 -1.41
N LEU A 102 -17.10 0.44 -0.43
CA LEU A 102 -15.87 1.22 -0.62
C LEU A 102 -14.82 0.44 -1.43
N ALA A 103 -14.67 -0.86 -1.16
CA ALA A 103 -13.75 -1.73 -1.89
C ALA A 103 -14.19 -1.90 -3.36
N ASP A 104 -15.49 -1.98 -3.61
CA ASP A 104 -16.09 -2.03 -4.93
C ASP A 104 -15.80 -0.74 -5.71
N ALA A 105 -16.02 0.42 -5.10
CA ALA A 105 -15.70 1.70 -5.70
C ALA A 105 -14.20 1.81 -6.03
N LEU A 106 -13.31 1.26 -5.19
CA LEU A 106 -11.87 1.30 -5.44
C LEU A 106 -11.49 0.40 -6.60
N ALA A 107 -12.07 -0.80 -6.67
CA ALA A 107 -11.90 -1.70 -7.80
C ALA A 107 -12.37 -1.06 -9.11
N GLU A 108 -13.50 -0.37 -9.10
CA GLU A 108 -14.01 0.36 -10.27
C GLU A 108 -13.07 1.51 -10.67
N GLN A 109 -12.56 2.28 -9.71
CA GLN A 109 -11.60 3.35 -9.96
C GLN A 109 -10.34 2.82 -10.66
N TYR A 110 -9.78 1.71 -10.19
CA TYR A 110 -8.59 1.11 -10.79
C TYR A 110 -8.87 0.43 -12.13
N SER A 111 -10.07 -0.12 -12.33
CA SER A 111 -10.47 -0.75 -13.60
C SER A 111 -10.55 0.24 -14.76
N ALA A 112 -10.63 1.54 -14.49
CA ALA A 112 -10.61 2.59 -15.50
C ALA A 112 -9.20 2.96 -15.98
N PHE A 113 -8.14 2.48 -15.32
CA PHE A 113 -6.76 2.79 -15.68
C PHE A 113 -6.26 1.93 -16.84
N GLU A 114 -5.66 2.59 -17.83
CA GLU A 114 -5.15 2.00 -19.07
C GLU A 114 -3.62 2.22 -19.19
N PRO A 115 -2.78 1.43 -18.48
CA PRO A 115 -1.32 1.54 -18.53
C PRO A 115 -0.72 1.39 -19.94
N VAL A 116 -1.39 0.59 -20.79
CA VAL A 116 -1.03 0.36 -22.19
C VAL A 116 -2.32 0.45 -23.01
N PRO A 117 -2.35 1.15 -24.15
CA PRO A 117 -3.55 1.27 -24.95
C PRO A 117 -4.20 -0.09 -25.26
N GLY A 118 -5.48 -0.25 -24.90
CA GLY A 118 -6.27 -1.47 -25.01
C GLY A 118 -6.14 -2.43 -23.82
N TYR A 119 -5.27 -2.16 -22.84
CA TYR A 119 -5.03 -3.01 -21.68
C TYR A 119 -5.29 -2.24 -20.39
N PHE A 120 -6.35 -2.64 -19.70
CA PHE A 120 -6.78 -2.04 -18.45
C PHE A 120 -6.28 -2.85 -17.26
N ILE A 121 -6.13 -2.19 -16.11
CA ILE A 121 -5.92 -2.88 -14.84
C ILE A 121 -7.20 -3.67 -14.51
N ASP A 122 -7.06 -4.91 -14.04
CA ASP A 122 -8.15 -5.60 -13.37
C ASP A 122 -8.21 -5.10 -11.92
N GLY A 123 -9.12 -4.16 -11.64
CA GLY A 123 -9.23 -3.54 -10.32
C GLY A 123 -9.70 -4.49 -9.23
N ARG A 124 -10.35 -5.62 -9.60
CA ARG A 124 -10.72 -6.67 -8.64
C ARG A 124 -9.53 -7.56 -8.31
N PHE A 125 -8.75 -7.91 -9.32
CA PHE A 125 -7.51 -8.68 -9.12
C PHE A 125 -6.49 -7.92 -8.27
N THR A 126 -6.40 -6.60 -8.44
CA THR A 126 -5.46 -5.74 -7.72
C THR A 126 -5.99 -5.16 -6.41
N LEU A 127 -7.22 -5.50 -6.02
CA LEU A 127 -7.95 -4.81 -4.96
C LEU A 127 -7.23 -4.83 -3.61
N GLY A 128 -6.75 -5.99 -3.16
CA GLY A 128 -6.06 -6.11 -1.87
C GLY A 128 -4.85 -5.19 -1.76
N GLU A 129 -4.03 -5.14 -2.83
CA GLU A 129 -2.87 -4.25 -2.93
C GLU A 129 -3.25 -2.77 -2.97
N ASN A 130 -4.32 -2.43 -3.69
CA ASN A 130 -4.80 -1.05 -3.77
C ASN A 130 -5.38 -0.57 -2.43
N ILE A 131 -6.06 -1.45 -1.68
CA ILE A 131 -6.51 -1.18 -0.30
C ILE A 131 -5.30 -0.97 0.61
N GLY A 132 -4.30 -1.86 0.51
CA GLY A 132 -3.05 -1.75 1.25
C GLY A 132 -2.34 -0.41 0.99
N ASP A 133 -2.26 0.04 -0.26
CA ASP A 133 -1.64 1.32 -0.61
C ASP A 133 -2.39 2.53 -0.06
N VAL A 134 -3.70 2.61 -0.30
CA VAL A 134 -4.52 3.75 0.14
C VAL A 134 -4.57 3.78 1.67
N GLY A 135 -4.80 2.64 2.31
CA GLY A 135 -4.78 2.54 3.78
C GLY A 135 -3.39 2.83 4.36
N GLY A 136 -2.35 2.27 3.76
CA GLY A 136 -0.98 2.40 4.25
C GLY A 136 -0.48 3.84 4.20
N LEU A 137 -0.74 4.54 3.10
CA LEU A 137 -0.38 5.95 2.98
C LEU A 137 -1.21 6.85 3.93
N SER A 138 -2.49 6.52 4.17
CA SER A 138 -3.37 7.18 5.16
C SER A 138 -2.82 7.07 6.58
N LEU A 139 -2.48 5.85 7.01
CA LEU A 139 -1.88 5.59 8.32
C LEU A 139 -0.53 6.29 8.47
N ALA A 140 0.32 6.21 7.45
CA ALA A 140 1.64 6.83 7.46
C ALA A 140 1.57 8.35 7.55
N TYR A 141 0.65 8.99 6.82
CA TYR A 141 0.46 10.43 6.85
C TYR A 141 -0.01 10.88 8.23
N ARG A 142 -0.99 10.18 8.83
CA ARG A 142 -1.46 10.48 10.19
C ARG A 142 -0.33 10.33 11.21
N ALA A 143 0.46 9.25 11.13
CA ALA A 143 1.58 9.02 12.03
C ALA A 143 2.67 10.09 11.87
N TYR A 144 2.95 10.53 10.64
CA TYR A 144 3.84 11.64 10.35
C TYR A 144 3.38 12.93 11.03
N LYS A 145 2.12 13.34 10.86
CA LYS A 145 1.59 14.56 11.50
C LYS A 145 1.60 14.46 13.02
N MET A 146 1.35 13.27 13.58
CA MET A 146 1.48 13.04 15.03
C MET A 146 2.93 13.18 15.51
N ALA A 147 3.90 12.70 14.73
CA ALA A 147 5.32 12.79 15.08
C ALA A 147 5.86 14.23 15.08
N LEU A 148 5.21 15.15 14.34
CA LEU A 148 5.52 16.57 14.40
C LEU A 148 5.09 17.23 15.74
N ASN A 149 4.22 16.56 16.52
CA ASN A 149 3.79 17.04 17.84
C ASN A 149 3.24 18.49 17.83
N GLY A 150 2.52 18.86 16.77
CA GLY A 150 1.93 20.19 16.58
C GLY A 150 2.87 21.25 16.00
N GLU A 151 4.13 20.91 15.74
CA GLU A 151 5.08 21.78 15.03
C GLU A 151 4.89 21.68 13.52
N GLU A 152 5.24 22.75 12.79
CA GLU A 152 5.32 22.70 11.34
C GLU A 152 6.61 22.01 10.89
N ALA A 153 6.51 21.15 9.88
CA ALA A 153 7.69 20.55 9.29
C ALA A 153 8.53 21.63 8.58
N PRO A 154 9.88 21.55 8.66
CA PRO A 154 10.73 22.54 8.01
C PRO A 154 10.51 22.52 6.49
N VAL A 155 10.57 23.68 5.85
CA VAL A 155 10.66 23.78 4.39
C VAL A 155 12.10 23.48 3.97
N ILE A 156 12.28 22.48 3.10
CA ILE A 156 13.59 22.02 2.63
C ILE A 156 13.58 22.11 1.11
N GLU A 157 14.56 22.81 0.54
CA GLU A 157 14.68 23.04 -0.91
C GLU A 157 13.41 23.63 -1.55
N GLY A 158 12.65 24.43 -0.80
CA GLY A 158 11.41 25.05 -1.25
C GLY A 158 10.17 24.15 -1.19
N LEU A 159 10.30 22.91 -0.69
CA LEU A 159 9.20 21.97 -0.53
C LEU A 159 8.71 21.93 0.91
N THR A 160 7.39 21.93 1.11
CA THR A 160 6.77 21.70 2.42
C THR A 160 6.97 20.25 2.87
N GLY A 161 6.76 19.98 4.17
CA GLY A 161 6.82 18.61 4.67
C GLY A 161 5.78 17.69 4.00
N ASP A 162 4.56 18.17 3.79
CA ASP A 162 3.50 17.39 3.14
C ASP A 162 3.84 17.09 1.66
N GLN A 163 4.41 18.06 0.94
CA GLN A 163 4.94 17.81 -0.41
C GLN A 163 6.05 16.76 -0.41
N ARG A 164 7.01 16.84 0.53
CA ARG A 164 8.09 15.84 0.63
C ARG A 164 7.57 14.45 0.99
N PHE A 165 6.54 14.34 1.82
CA PHE A 165 5.89 13.07 2.15
C PHE A 165 5.35 12.38 0.89
N PHE A 166 4.53 13.08 0.09
CA PHE A 166 3.97 12.50 -1.14
C PHE A 166 5.03 12.26 -2.22
N LEU A 167 6.06 13.10 -2.29
CA LEU A 167 7.20 12.87 -3.19
C LEU A 167 8.02 11.64 -2.79
N ALA A 168 8.18 11.38 -1.49
CA ALA A 168 8.85 10.18 -1.00
C ALA A 168 8.07 8.91 -1.36
N TRP A 169 6.74 8.92 -1.22
CA TRP A 169 5.87 7.85 -1.73
C TRP A 169 6.05 7.65 -3.24
N ALA A 170 6.03 8.73 -4.02
CA ALA A 170 6.27 8.63 -5.46
C ALA A 170 7.66 8.07 -5.80
N GLN A 171 8.67 8.39 -5.00
CA GLN A 171 10.05 7.96 -5.22
C GLN A 171 10.27 6.46 -5.00
N VAL A 172 9.62 5.85 -4.01
CA VAL A 172 9.76 4.39 -3.77
C VAL A 172 9.19 3.56 -4.94
N TRP A 173 8.25 4.13 -5.69
CA TRP A 173 7.65 3.51 -6.88
C TRP A 173 8.37 3.83 -8.19
N ARG A 174 9.57 4.44 -8.15
CA ARG A 174 10.34 4.75 -9.36
C ARG A 174 10.71 3.48 -10.12
N ARG A 175 9.94 3.15 -11.16
CA ARG A 175 10.12 1.96 -11.99
C ARG A 175 9.74 2.25 -13.44
N LYS A 176 10.39 1.55 -14.36
CA LYS A 176 10.05 1.54 -15.79
C LYS A 176 9.88 0.12 -16.27
N TYR A 177 8.88 -0.10 -17.12
CA TYR A 177 8.57 -1.41 -17.68
C TYR A 177 8.89 -1.44 -19.17
N ARG A 178 9.16 -2.64 -19.69
CA ARG A 178 8.96 -2.93 -21.11
C ARG A 178 7.47 -3.20 -21.32
N GLU A 179 6.91 -2.77 -22.44
CA GLU A 179 5.46 -2.88 -22.70
C GLU A 179 4.96 -4.32 -22.59
N ASP A 180 5.59 -5.28 -23.28
CA ASP A 180 5.23 -6.70 -23.20
C ASP A 180 5.25 -7.25 -21.75
N ALA A 181 6.22 -6.80 -20.95
CA ALA A 181 6.33 -7.21 -19.56
C ALA A 181 5.26 -6.55 -18.67
N LEU A 182 4.82 -5.34 -19.02
CA LEU A 182 3.72 -4.65 -18.36
C LEU A 182 2.39 -5.35 -18.68
N ILE A 183 2.13 -5.68 -19.96
CA ILE A 183 0.94 -6.43 -20.38
C ILE A 183 0.88 -7.79 -19.66
N GLN A 184 1.99 -8.52 -19.60
CA GLN A 184 2.04 -9.77 -18.85
C GLN A 184 1.67 -9.56 -17.38
N ARG A 185 2.28 -8.55 -16.72
CA ARG A 185 2.05 -8.25 -15.30
C ARG A 185 0.59 -7.97 -14.99
N LEU A 186 -0.14 -7.29 -15.87
CA LEU A 186 -1.57 -7.00 -15.67
C LEU A 186 -2.43 -8.26 -15.47
N THR A 187 -1.92 -9.44 -15.88
CA THR A 187 -2.64 -10.72 -15.75
C THR A 187 -2.06 -11.66 -14.68
N THR A 188 -0.92 -11.32 -14.08
CA THR A 188 -0.18 -12.24 -13.20
C THR A 188 0.28 -11.64 -11.88
N ASP A 189 0.33 -10.32 -11.78
CA ASP A 189 0.83 -9.60 -10.61
C ASP A 189 -0.35 -8.89 -9.94
N PRO A 190 -0.71 -9.20 -8.68
CA PRO A 190 -1.81 -8.54 -7.99
C PRO A 190 -1.50 -7.07 -7.67
N HIS A 191 -0.26 -6.63 -7.85
CA HIS A 191 0.09 -5.23 -7.69
C HIS A 191 -0.25 -4.42 -8.94
N SER A 192 -0.98 -3.31 -8.74
CA SER A 192 -1.11 -2.28 -9.77
C SER A 192 0.27 -1.82 -10.27
N PRO A 193 0.42 -1.42 -11.56
CA PRO A 193 1.68 -0.87 -12.05
C PRO A 193 2.10 0.36 -11.25
N SER A 194 3.41 0.56 -11.10
CA SER A 194 3.96 1.57 -10.19
C SER A 194 3.42 2.98 -10.38
N GLU A 195 3.08 3.41 -11.61
CA GLU A 195 2.49 4.74 -11.82
C GLU A 195 1.12 4.90 -11.17
N PHE A 196 0.31 3.83 -11.10
CA PHE A 196 -1.03 3.84 -10.53
C PHE A 196 -0.99 3.62 -9.01
N ARG A 197 0.02 2.93 -8.49
CA ARG A 197 0.32 2.92 -7.04
C ARG A 197 0.72 4.31 -6.51
N VAL A 198 1.16 5.22 -7.38
CA VAL A 198 1.36 6.62 -7.03
C VAL A 198 0.11 7.43 -7.31
N ASN A 199 -0.23 7.59 -8.59
CA ASN A 199 -1.23 8.55 -9.05
C ASN A 199 -2.66 8.11 -8.69
N GLY A 200 -2.93 6.80 -8.70
CA GLY A 200 -4.22 6.24 -8.27
C GLY A 200 -4.44 6.37 -6.77
N VAL A 201 -3.36 6.38 -5.97
CA VAL A 201 -3.44 6.55 -4.52
C VAL A 201 -3.61 8.02 -4.15
N VAL A 202 -2.66 8.90 -4.51
CA VAL A 202 -2.62 10.28 -4.01
C VAL A 202 -3.86 11.11 -4.36
N ARG A 203 -4.53 10.80 -5.48
CA ARG A 203 -5.75 11.49 -5.89
C ARG A 203 -6.96 11.24 -4.98
N ASN A 204 -6.88 10.27 -4.06
CA ASN A 204 -7.87 10.02 -3.02
C ASN A 204 -7.61 10.80 -1.71
N PHE A 205 -6.53 11.60 -1.63
CA PHE A 205 -6.10 12.30 -0.43
C PHE A 205 -6.29 13.80 -0.54
N ASP A 206 -7.19 14.37 0.27
CA ASP A 206 -7.41 15.82 0.35
C ASP A 206 -6.12 16.59 0.64
N GLU A 207 -5.25 16.03 1.49
CA GLU A 207 -3.98 16.66 1.87
C GLU A 207 -2.99 16.73 0.71
N TRP A 208 -3.13 15.85 -0.29
CA TRP A 208 -2.36 15.95 -1.54
C TRP A 208 -2.87 17.12 -2.41
N TYR A 209 -4.19 17.34 -2.47
CA TYR A 209 -4.74 18.50 -3.17
C TYR A 209 -4.25 19.81 -2.53
N GLU A 210 -4.23 19.88 -1.20
CA GLU A 210 -3.73 21.05 -0.47
C GLU A 210 -2.22 21.23 -0.67
N ALA A 211 -1.42 20.15 -0.60
CA ALA A 211 0.03 20.23 -0.72
C ALA A 211 0.50 20.69 -2.11
N PHE A 212 -0.25 20.40 -3.17
CA PHE A 212 0.14 20.72 -4.55
C PHE A 212 -0.80 21.70 -5.27
N ASP A 213 -1.76 22.29 -4.55
CA ASP A 213 -2.76 23.24 -5.08
C ASP A 213 -3.51 22.69 -6.31
N VAL A 214 -3.97 21.44 -6.21
CA VAL A 214 -4.56 20.71 -7.35
C VAL A 214 -5.97 21.20 -7.64
N GLN A 215 -6.20 21.58 -8.90
CA GLN A 215 -7.44 22.19 -9.39
C GLN A 215 -8.30 21.21 -10.22
N PRO A 216 -9.60 21.49 -10.41
CA PRO A 216 -10.50 20.64 -11.22
C PRO A 216 -10.04 20.36 -12.66
N GLU A 217 -9.24 21.24 -13.24
CA GLU A 217 -8.65 21.09 -14.58
C GLU A 217 -7.43 20.16 -14.62
N ASP A 218 -6.86 19.82 -13.47
CA ASP A 218 -5.66 18.98 -13.41
C ASP A 218 -5.97 17.51 -13.71
N LYS A 219 -5.06 16.86 -14.43
CA LYS A 219 -5.24 15.49 -14.94
C LYS A 219 -5.61 14.46 -13.86
N LEU A 220 -5.08 14.61 -12.65
CA LEU A 220 -5.28 13.66 -11.55
C LEU A 220 -6.47 14.01 -10.65
N TYR A 221 -7.13 15.14 -10.89
CA TYR A 221 -8.24 15.58 -10.05
C TYR A 221 -9.37 14.54 -9.98
N LEU A 222 -9.89 14.36 -8.78
CA LEU A 222 -11.18 13.72 -8.47
C LEU A 222 -12.00 14.70 -7.64
N ALA A 223 -13.30 14.75 -7.92
CA ALA A 223 -14.21 15.51 -7.08
C ALA A 223 -14.24 14.90 -5.66
N PRO A 224 -14.44 15.70 -4.60
CA PRO A 224 -14.35 15.21 -3.22
C PRO A 224 -15.21 13.98 -2.93
N GLN A 225 -16.41 13.89 -3.51
CA GLN A 225 -17.32 12.74 -3.32
C GLN A 225 -16.88 11.45 -4.02
N ASP A 226 -15.95 11.54 -4.98
CA ASP A 226 -15.43 10.39 -5.74
C ASP A 226 -14.09 9.89 -5.17
N ARG A 227 -13.58 10.54 -4.11
CA ARG A 227 -12.36 10.14 -3.40
C ARG A 227 -12.69 9.02 -2.43
N ILE A 228 -11.89 7.97 -2.44
CA ILE A 228 -12.15 6.75 -1.69
C ILE A 228 -11.21 6.69 -0.49
N ARG A 229 -11.78 6.63 0.72
CA ARG A 229 -11.07 6.36 1.97
C ARG A 229 -11.70 5.17 2.67
N ILE A 230 -10.87 4.21 3.06
CA ILE A 230 -11.30 3.00 3.77
C ILE A 230 -10.80 3.05 5.22
N TRP A 231 -9.48 3.19 5.41
CA TRP A 231 -8.80 3.19 6.71
C TRP A 231 -8.24 4.57 7.10
#